data_AF-A0AB33IGQ6-F1
#
_entry.id   AF-A0AB33IGQ6-F1
#
_cell.length_a   1.000
_cell.length_b   1.000
_cell.length_c   1.000
_cell.angle_alpha   90.00
_cell.angle_beta   90.00
_cell.angle_gamma   90.00
#
_symmetry.space_group_name_H-M   'P 1'
#
loop_
_entity.id
_entity.type
_entity.pdbx_description
1 polymer ?
#
loop_
_entity_poly.entity_id
_entity_poly.type
_entity_poly.pdbx_seq_one_letter_code
_entity_poly.pdbx_strand_id
1 'polypeptide(L)' 'MPTIRPWDAAPLRRAFAGLDPAGLAQEWLRRNLTYRNDYAAIMTTGKADAEAWRAFARRWGLRFPCRP' A
#
# COMPACT_ATOMS: atom_id res chain seq x y z
N MET A 1 -24.07 24.24 5.69
CA MET A 1 -22.93 23.30 5.61
C MET A 1 -23.05 22.53 4.30
N PRO A 2 -21.97 22.32 3.54
CA PRO A 2 -22.08 21.59 2.28
C PRO A 2 -22.46 20.13 2.56
N THR A 3 -23.51 19.65 1.91
CA THR A 3 -23.98 18.27 1.98
C THR A 3 -23.01 17.38 1.22
N ILE A 4 -22.05 16.76 1.93
CA ILE A 4 -21.15 15.78 1.33
C ILE A 4 -21.97 14.54 1.01
N ARG A 5 -22.18 14.27 -0.28
CA ARG A 5 -22.87 13.06 -0.71
C ARG A 5 -21.92 11.87 -0.57
N PRO A 6 -22.37 10.71 -0.08
CA PRO A 6 -21.50 9.55 0.15
C PRO A 6 -20.90 8.97 -1.14
N TRP A 7 -21.47 9.30 -2.31
CA TRP A 7 -20.91 8.96 -3.62
C TRP A 7 -20.10 10.09 -4.27
N ASP A 8 -19.91 11.22 -3.59
CA ASP A 8 -19.01 12.27 -4.08
C ASP A 8 -17.56 11.80 -3.97
N ALA A 9 -17.07 11.23 -5.07
CA ALA A 9 -15.69 10.81 -5.21
C ALA A 9 -14.75 11.97 -5.58
N ALA A 10 -15.19 13.23 -5.68
CA ALA A 10 -14.32 14.34 -6.03
C ALA A 10 -13.12 14.50 -5.07
N PRO A 11 -13.27 14.37 -3.75
CA PRO A 11 -12.13 14.36 -2.83
C PRO A 11 -11.16 13.20 -3.09
N LEU A 12 -11.69 11.99 -3.35
CA LEU A 12 -10.89 10.80 -3.66
C LEU A 12 -10.14 10.95 -5.00
N ARG A 13 -10.82 11.46 -6.03
CA ARG A 13 -10.22 11.72 -7.34
C ARG A 13 -9.08 12.72 -7.23
N ARG A 14 -9.25 13.81 -6.48
CA ARG A 14 -8.17 14.77 -6.24
C ARG A 14 -7.01 14.14 -5.48
N ALA A 15 -7.28 13.33 -4.46
CA ALA A 15 -6.25 12.64 -3.70
C ALA A 15 -5.43 11.64 -4.55
N PHE A 16 -6.04 11.03 -5.58
CA PHE A 16 -5.37 10.04 -6.44
C PHE A 16 -4.93 10.58 -7.81
N ALA A 17 -5.21 11.83 -8.15
CA ALA A 17 -4.97 12.39 -9.48
C ALA A 17 -3.50 12.36 -9.92
N GLY A 18 -2.56 12.35 -8.98
CA GLY A 18 -1.11 12.29 -9.26
C GLY A 18 -0.49 10.91 -9.15
N LEU A 19 -1.27 9.87 -8.84
CA LEU A 19 -0.74 8.52 -8.68
C LEU A 19 -0.71 7.79 -10.03
N ASP A 20 0.40 7.12 -10.29
CA ASP A 20 0.47 6.11 -11.33
C ASP A 20 -0.28 4.84 -10.88
N PRO A 21 -0.45 3.84 -11.76
CA PRO A 21 -1.13 2.59 -11.38
C PRO A 21 -0.52 1.89 -10.17
N ALA A 22 0.80 1.98 -9.99
CA ALA A 22 1.49 1.40 -8.85
C ALA A 22 1.18 2.14 -7.54
N GLY A 23 1.22 3.48 -7.55
CA GLY A 23 0.84 4.32 -6.43
C GLY A 23 -0.62 4.12 -6.03
N LEU A 24 -1.53 4.00 -7.01
CA LEU A 24 -2.92 3.69 -6.73
C LEU A 24 -3.07 2.30 -6.08
N ALA A 25 -2.38 1.27 -6.60
CA ALA A 25 -2.39 -0.07 -6.00
C ALA A 25 -1.88 -0.07 -4.55
N GLN A 26 -0.85 0.73 -4.26
CA GLN A 26 -0.32 0.85 -2.91
C GLN A 26 -1.31 1.49 -1.94
N GLU A 27 -2.13 2.44 -2.39
CA GLU A 27 -3.20 3.03 -1.58
C GLU A 27 -4.27 2.01 -1.17
N TRP A 28 -4.57 1.04 -2.04
CA TRP A 28 -5.45 -0.08 -1.68
C TRP A 28 -4.82 -0.98 -0.61
N LEU A 29 -3.53 -1.32 -0.76
CA LEU A 29 -2.80 -2.12 0.22
C LEU A 29 -2.74 -1.45 1.59
N ARG A 30 -2.49 -0.14 1.66
CA ARG A 30 -2.43 0.61 2.93
C ARG A 30 -3.74 0.58 3.72
N ARG A 31 -4.88 0.34 3.05
CA ARG A 31 -6.21 0.23 3.68
C ARG A 31 -6.55 -1.21 4.12
N ASN A 32 -5.79 -2.21 3.68
CA ASN A 32 -5.98 -3.60 4.07
C ASN A 32 -5.37 -3.85 5.47
N LEU A 33 -6.20 -4.31 6.42
CA LEU A 33 -5.76 -4.56 7.80
C LEU A 33 -4.68 -5.66 7.88
N THR A 34 -4.84 -6.73 7.11
CA THR A 34 -3.87 -7.84 7.06
C THR A 34 -2.53 -7.35 6.49
N TYR A 35 -2.55 -6.49 5.46
CA TYR A 35 -1.33 -5.87 4.93
C TYR A 35 -0.61 -5.04 6.00
N ARG A 36 -1.36 -4.23 6.75
CA ARG A 36 -0.80 -3.40 7.83
C ARG A 36 -0.16 -4.23 8.93
N ASN A 37 -0.80 -5.33 9.31
CA ASN A 37 -0.28 -6.23 10.34
C ASN A 37 0.99 -6.95 9.86
N ASP A 38 0.98 -7.48 8.63
CA ASP A 38 2.14 -8.15 8.03
C ASP A 38 3.32 -7.17 7.86
N TYR A 39 3.04 -5.95 7.39
CA TYR A 39 4.04 -4.89 7.25
C TYR A 39 4.63 -4.49 8.61
N ALA A 40 3.78 -4.32 9.63
CA ALA A 40 4.24 -4.00 10.97
C ALA A 40 5.17 -5.10 11.51
N ALA A 41 4.79 -6.38 11.39
CA ALA A 41 5.58 -7.51 11.86
C ALA A 41 6.98 -7.59 11.22
N ILE A 42 7.08 -7.26 9.93
CA ILE A 42 8.37 -7.20 9.21
C ILE A 42 9.20 -5.99 9.62
N MET A 43 8.57 -4.86 9.95
CA MET A 43 9.28 -3.67 10.41
C MET A 43 9.77 -3.78 11.86
N THR A 44 9.00 -4.40 12.77
CA THR A 44 9.42 -4.58 14.17
C THR A 44 10.56 -5.58 14.35
N THR A 45 10.81 -6.47 13.38
CA THR A 45 11.89 -7.46 13.48
C THR A 45 13.29 -6.86 13.26
N GLY A 46 13.42 -5.59 12.89
CA GLY A 46 14.67 -4.81 12.90
C GLY A 46 15.73 -5.23 11.85
N LYS A 47 15.70 -6.48 11.40
CA LYS A 47 16.48 -7.08 10.32
C LYS A 47 15.66 -8.21 9.70
N ALA A 48 14.49 -7.89 9.13
CA ALA A 48 13.85 -8.85 8.23
C ALA A 48 14.87 -9.19 7.14
N ASP A 49 15.27 -10.46 7.10
CA ASP A 49 16.24 -10.92 6.13
C ASP A 49 15.70 -10.73 4.70
N ALA A 50 16.58 -10.81 3.71
CA ALA A 50 16.19 -10.61 2.31
C ALA A 50 15.08 -11.58 1.87
N GLU A 51 14.97 -12.76 2.47
CA GLU A 51 13.95 -13.74 2.14
C GLU A 51 12.59 -13.39 2.75
N ALA A 52 12.54 -12.84 3.96
CA ALA A 52 11.33 -12.31 4.58
C ALA A 52 10.74 -11.17 3.74
N TRP A 53 11.59 -10.26 3.23
CA TRP A 53 11.16 -9.21 2.30
C TRP A 53 10.65 -9.76 0.97
N ARG A 54 11.31 -10.79 0.41
CA ARG A 54 10.85 -11.45 -0.81
C ARG A 54 9.53 -12.20 -0.60
N ALA A 55 9.37 -12.88 0.52
CA ALA A 55 8.14 -13.57 0.88
C ALA A 55 6.97 -12.59 1.03
N PHE A 56 7.19 -11.45 1.70
CA PHE A 56 6.23 -10.36 1.78
C PHE A 56 5.87 -9.81 0.40
N ALA A 57 6.87 -9.56 -0.44
CA ALA A 57 6.67 -9.04 -1.79
C ALA A 57 5.80 -10.00 -2.62
N ARG A 58 6.11 -11.31 -2.61
CA ARG A 58 5.34 -12.34 -3.32
C ARG A 58 3.90 -12.41 -2.81
N ARG A 59 3.69 -12.38 -1.49
CA ARG A 59 2.36 -12.44 -0.88
C ARG A 59 1.46 -11.27 -1.28
N TRP A 60 2.03 -10.07 -1.37
CA TRP A 60 1.28 -8.84 -1.66
C TRP A 60 1.40 -8.36 -3.11
N GLY A 61 2.05 -9.14 -3.98
CA GLY A 61 2.24 -8.81 -5.39
C GLY A 61 3.14 -7.59 -5.63
N LEU A 62 4.03 -7.27 -4.68
CA LEU A 62 4.95 -6.14 -4.79
C LEU A 62 6.18 -6.50 -5.62
N ARG A 63 6.65 -5.54 -6.42
CA ARG A 63 7.99 -5.58 -7.02
C ARG A 63 8.83 -4.49 -6.39
N PHE A 64 9.75 -4.89 -5.52
CA PHE A 64 10.82 -3.99 -5.11
C PHE A 64 11.84 -3.91 -6.25
N PRO A 65 12.41 -2.73 -6.54
CA PRO A 65 13.56 -2.66 -7.43
C PRO A 65 14.70 -3.46 -6.79
N CYS A 66 14.93 -4.68 -7.28
CA CYS A 66 16.20 -5.35 -7.04
C CYS A 66 17.24 -4.53 -7.79
N ARG A 67 18.16 -3.87 -7.06
CA ARG A 67 19.39 -3.41 -7.72
C ARG A 67 20.07 -4.64 -8.32
N PRO A 68 20.62 -4.56 -9.54
CA PRO A 68 21.53 -5.57 -10.06
C PRO A 68 22.68 -5.83 -9.09
#